data_AF-A0A1F4YLI9-F1
#
_entry.id   AF-A0A1F4YLI9-F1
#
_cell.length_a   1.000
_cell.length_b   1.000
_cell.length_c   1.000
_cell.angle_alpha   90.00
_cell.angle_beta   90.00
_cell.angle_gamma   90.00
#
_symmetry.space_group_name_H-M   'P 1'
#
loop_
_entity.id
_entity.type
_entity.pdbx_description
1 polymer ?
#
loop_
_entity_poly.entity_id
_entity_poly.type
_entity_poly.pdbx_seq_one_letter_code
_entity_poly.pdbx_strand_id
1 'polypeptide(L)'
;MDREISRLWSAIEDLKQRISGVWDHTYETYGTWHNWTAVVTQGVAVTVSPISCRYSTIGSTVLLQARLYVSTSGTAGQPIIISGLPGVIQPANPPCTIGTAQVLQTGVKWHEGALYAEGADSLKIQCNGEVAELGITPNFGLALYSQIWFNACYER
;
A
#
# COMPACT_ATOMS: atom_id res chain seq x y z
N MET A 1 -51.95 15.53 -28.54
CA MET A 1 -50.54 15.78 -28.93
C MET A 1 -49.69 16.11 -27.70
N ASP A 2 -50.11 17.04 -26.83
CA ASP A 2 -49.32 17.48 -25.66
C ASP A 2 -49.03 16.41 -24.60
N ARG A 3 -49.93 15.45 -24.40
CA ARG A 3 -49.80 14.41 -23.38
C ARG A 3 -48.69 13.40 -23.69
N GLU A 4 -48.40 13.19 -24.96
CA GLU A 4 -47.39 12.26 -25.44
C GLU A 4 -46.00 12.90 -25.39
N ILE A 5 -45.92 14.19 -25.72
CA ILE A 5 -44.71 15.01 -25.58
C ILE A 5 -44.28 15.12 -24.11
N SER A 6 -45.22 15.33 -23.18
CA SER A 6 -44.90 15.34 -21.73
C SER A 6 -44.35 14.01 -21.21
N ARG A 7 -44.87 12.88 -21.71
CA ARG A 7 -44.37 11.54 -21.31
C ARG A 7 -42.94 11.31 -21.78
N LEU A 8 -42.64 11.71 -23.02
CA LEU A 8 -41.30 11.58 -23.59
C LEU A 8 -40.29 12.44 -22.84
N TRP A 9 -40.66 13.67 -22.46
CA TRP A 9 -39.78 14.53 -21.66
C TRP A 9 -39.47 13.96 -20.28
N SER A 10 -40.47 13.42 -19.57
CA SER A 10 -40.24 12.78 -18.27
C SER A 10 -39.32 11.57 -18.37
N ALA A 11 -39.44 10.77 -19.43
CA ALA A 11 -38.57 9.61 -19.65
C ALA A 11 -37.13 10.01 -19.96
N ILE A 12 -36.92 11.14 -20.67
CA ILE A 12 -35.59 11.67 -20.96
C ILE A 12 -34.89 12.14 -19.67
N GLU A 13 -35.60 12.83 -18.78
CA GLU A 13 -35.02 13.29 -17.51
C GLU A 13 -34.68 12.13 -16.57
N ASP A 14 -35.53 11.10 -16.50
CA ASP A 14 -35.22 9.86 -15.77
C ASP A 14 -33.98 9.16 -16.34
N LEU A 15 -33.88 9.09 -17.67
CA LEU A 15 -32.73 8.48 -18.34
C LEU A 15 -31.43 9.25 -18.04
N LYS A 16 -31.46 10.59 -18.05
CA LYS A 16 -30.31 11.43 -17.69
C LYS A 16 -29.85 11.17 -16.26
N GLN A 17 -30.80 11.06 -15.32
CA GLN A 17 -30.49 10.82 -13.91
C GLN A 17 -29.87 9.43 -13.71
N ARG A 18 -30.39 8.40 -14.40
CA ARG A 18 -29.84 7.04 -14.38
C ARG A 18 -28.44 6.97 -15.01
N ILE A 19 -28.23 7.66 -16.12
CA ILE A 19 -26.93 7.72 -16.78
C ILE A 19 -25.91 8.45 -15.91
N SER A 20 -26.30 9.55 -15.24
CA SER A 20 -25.43 10.26 -14.30
C SER A 20 -24.93 9.34 -13.18
N GLY A 21 -25.82 8.55 -12.57
CA GLY A 21 -25.43 7.58 -11.53
C GLY A 21 -24.52 6.46 -12.04
N VAL A 22 -24.58 6.11 -13.33
CA VAL A 22 -23.66 5.14 -13.94
C VAL A 22 -22.26 5.74 -14.11
N TRP A 23 -22.15 7.01 -14.52
CA TRP A 23 -20.86 7.69 -14.65
C TRP A 23 -20.18 7.88 -13.29
N ASP A 24 -20.94 8.18 -12.24
CA ASP A 24 -20.42 8.25 -10.88
C ASP A 24 -19.91 6.87 -10.42
N HIS A 25 -20.63 5.79 -10.75
CA HIS A 25 -20.21 4.43 -10.43
C HIS A 25 -18.92 3.99 -11.15
N THR A 26 -18.68 4.42 -12.40
CA THR A 26 -17.47 4.07 -13.15
C THR A 26 -16.21 4.76 -12.65
N TYR A 27 -16.30 5.97 -12.09
CA TYR A 27 -15.17 6.63 -11.44
C TYR A 27 -14.91 6.09 -10.03
N GLU A 28 -15.95 5.62 -9.33
CA GLU A 28 -15.80 4.91 -8.05
C GLU A 28 -15.22 3.49 -8.20
N THR A 29 -15.28 2.87 -9.38
CA THR A 29 -14.85 1.47 -9.54
C THR A 29 -13.32 1.29 -9.51
N TYR A 30 -12.55 2.35 -9.72
CA TYR A 30 -11.09 2.33 -9.60
C TYR A 30 -10.66 3.38 -8.57
N GLY A 31 -10.35 2.95 -7.36
CA GLY A 31 -10.00 3.86 -6.27
C GLY A 31 -8.86 4.81 -6.67
N THR A 32 -8.97 6.08 -6.29
CA THR A 32 -7.94 7.10 -6.57
C THR A 32 -6.64 6.76 -5.85
N TRP A 33 -5.52 6.90 -6.55
CA TRP A 33 -4.20 6.71 -5.93
C TRP A 33 -3.75 7.97 -5.18
N HIS A 34 -3.40 7.79 -3.92
CA HIS A 34 -2.87 8.83 -3.04
C HIS A 34 -1.42 8.52 -2.68
N ASN A 35 -0.58 9.54 -2.64
CA ASN A 35 0.79 9.41 -2.17
C ASN A 35 0.84 9.51 -0.64
N TRP A 36 1.82 8.85 -0.02
CA TRP A 36 2.12 9.01 1.40
C TRP A 36 3.62 8.99 1.64
N THR A 37 4.05 9.46 2.81
CA THR A 37 5.45 9.50 3.20
C THR A 37 5.72 8.41 4.22
N ALA A 38 6.43 7.36 3.79
CA ALA A 38 6.86 6.29 4.68
C ALA A 38 8.03 6.74 5.58
N VAL A 39 7.99 6.34 6.85
CA VAL A 39 9.11 6.46 7.78
C VAL A 39 9.68 5.08 8.04
N VAL A 40 10.99 4.90 7.83
CA VAL A 40 11.65 3.60 7.96
C VAL A 40 12.60 3.59 9.15
N THR A 41 12.52 2.53 9.95
CA THR A 41 13.49 2.26 11.01
C THR A 41 14.00 0.83 10.92
N GLN A 42 15.25 0.63 11.35
CA GLN A 42 15.83 -0.68 11.59
C GLN A 42 16.83 -0.57 12.74
N GLY A 43 16.31 -0.58 13.98
CA GLY A 43 17.05 -0.25 15.20
C GLY A 43 17.40 1.23 15.35
N VAL A 44 17.63 1.92 14.23
CA VAL A 44 17.84 3.37 14.09
C VAL A 44 16.96 3.91 12.97
N ALA A 45 16.81 5.24 12.90
CA ALA A 45 16.14 5.88 11.78
C ALA A 45 16.91 5.65 10.46
N VAL A 46 16.18 5.22 9.43
CA VAL A 46 16.70 4.98 8.08
C VAL A 46 16.08 6.01 7.15
N THR A 47 16.89 6.93 6.64
CA THR A 47 16.46 7.91 5.65
C THR A 47 16.19 7.20 4.34
N VAL A 48 15.00 7.40 3.79
CA VAL A 48 14.59 6.85 2.50
C VAL A 48 14.08 7.93 1.56
N SER A 49 14.25 7.72 0.27
CA SER A 49 13.64 8.52 -0.78
C SER A 49 12.58 7.67 -1.50
N PRO A 50 11.32 8.13 -1.57
CA PRO A 50 10.28 7.36 -2.26
C PRO A 50 10.49 7.41 -3.77
N ILE A 51 10.62 6.25 -4.40
CA ILE A 51 10.48 6.10 -5.87
C ILE A 51 8.99 5.95 -6.20
N SER A 52 8.28 5.15 -5.40
CA SER A 52 6.82 5.13 -5.35
C SER A 52 6.39 4.89 -3.91
N CYS A 53 5.36 5.56 -3.44
CA CYS A 53 4.80 5.32 -2.11
C CYS A 53 3.35 5.80 -2.12
N ARG A 54 2.44 4.85 -2.39
CA ARG A 54 1.06 5.18 -2.73
C ARG A 54 0.08 4.10 -2.30
N TYR A 55 -1.16 4.52 -2.10
CA TYR A 55 -2.28 3.63 -1.77
C TYR A 55 -3.53 4.02 -2.56
N SER A 56 -4.47 3.09 -2.65
CA SER A 56 -5.81 3.31 -3.19
C SER A 56 -6.82 2.57 -2.31
N THR A 57 -8.00 3.14 -2.14
CA THR A 57 -9.10 2.55 -1.38
C THR A 57 -10.28 2.27 -2.30
N ILE A 58 -10.79 1.04 -2.27
CA ILE A 58 -11.99 0.61 -3.00
C ILE A 58 -12.93 -0.03 -1.98
N GLY A 59 -13.93 0.73 -1.52
CA GLY A 59 -14.75 0.32 -0.37
C GLY A 59 -13.93 0.21 0.92
N SER A 60 -13.93 -0.96 1.55
CA SER A 60 -13.08 -1.31 2.71
C SER A 60 -11.73 -1.92 2.32
N THR A 61 -11.48 -2.15 1.03
CA THR A 61 -10.21 -2.73 0.56
C THR A 61 -9.18 -1.64 0.31
N VAL A 62 -7.98 -1.83 0.83
CA VAL A 62 -6.79 -1.02 0.58
C VAL A 62 -5.85 -1.77 -0.36
N LEU A 63 -5.41 -1.09 -1.42
CA LEU A 63 -4.25 -1.48 -2.21
C LEU A 63 -3.09 -0.57 -1.83
N LEU A 64 -2.00 -1.15 -1.32
CA LEU A 64 -0.81 -0.41 -0.91
C LEU A 64 0.39 -0.84 -1.75
N GLN A 65 1.19 0.13 -2.20
CA GLN A 65 2.43 -0.13 -2.92
C GLN A 65 3.50 0.88 -2.51
N ALA A 66 4.71 0.39 -2.27
CA ALA A 66 5.87 1.27 -2.18
C ALA A 66 7.12 0.66 -2.80
N ARG A 67 7.97 1.56 -3.29
CA ARG A 67 9.36 1.35 -3.67
C ARG A 67 10.18 2.49 -3.08
N LEU A 68 11.11 2.15 -2.20
CA LEU A 68 11.92 3.11 -1.45
C LEU A 68 13.40 2.91 -1.78
N TYR A 69 14.15 3.99 -1.88
CA TYR A 69 15.59 4.00 -1.98
C TYR A 69 16.21 4.36 -0.63
N VAL A 70 17.18 3.58 -0.17
CA VAL A 70 17.80 3.75 1.16
C VAL A 70 19.02 4.68 1.06
N SER A 71 19.01 5.75 1.86
CA SER A 71 20.03 6.79 1.88
C SER A 71 20.89 6.78 3.15
N THR A 72 20.51 6.02 4.19
CA THR A 72 21.35 5.76 5.37
C THR A 72 21.24 4.29 5.78
N SER A 73 22.26 3.76 6.45
CA SER A 73 22.26 2.36 6.88
C SER A 73 21.38 2.10 8.11
N GLY A 74 20.81 0.90 8.17
CA GLY A 74 20.12 0.35 9.34
C GLY A 74 21.02 -0.57 10.18
N THR A 75 20.50 -1.04 11.30
CA THR A 75 21.20 -1.95 12.22
C THR A 75 20.83 -3.41 11.92
N ALA A 76 21.83 -4.27 11.73
CA ALA A 76 21.61 -5.69 11.49
C ALA A 76 20.93 -6.39 12.68
N GLY A 77 20.11 -7.41 12.41
CA GLY A 77 19.39 -8.17 13.44
C GLY A 77 18.20 -7.43 14.06
N GLN A 78 17.89 -6.22 13.59
CA GLN A 78 16.71 -5.45 13.98
C GLN A 78 15.63 -5.54 12.89
N PRO A 79 14.34 -5.52 13.28
CA PRO A 79 13.25 -5.57 12.31
C PRO A 79 13.23 -4.29 11.47
N ILE A 80 12.87 -4.43 10.19
CA ILE A 80 12.60 -3.28 9.33
C ILE A 80 11.14 -2.88 9.54
N ILE A 81 10.92 -1.72 10.15
CA ILE A 81 9.59 -1.17 10.43
C ILE A 81 9.32 0.01 9.49
N ILE A 82 8.18 -0.04 8.82
CA ILE A 82 7.61 1.04 8.02
C ILE A 82 6.46 1.64 8.82
N SER A 83 6.54 2.92 9.15
CA SER A 83 5.54 3.64 9.95
C SER A 83 5.01 4.86 9.21
N GLY A 84 4.01 5.51 9.79
CA GLY A 84 3.35 6.69 9.23
C GLY A 84 2.22 6.36 8.27
N LEU A 85 1.60 5.17 8.38
CA LEU A 85 0.43 4.83 7.58
C LEU A 85 -0.67 5.86 7.85
N PRO A 86 -1.25 6.49 6.82
CA PRO A 86 -2.40 7.37 6.98
C PRO A 86 -3.56 6.66 7.70
N GLY A 87 -4.25 7.38 8.57
CA GLY A 87 -5.42 6.85 9.32
C GLY A 87 -6.48 6.20 8.44
N VAL A 88 -6.63 6.66 7.20
CA VAL A 88 -7.59 6.16 6.21
C VAL A 88 -7.23 4.80 5.60
N ILE A 89 -6.03 4.28 5.86
CA ILE A 89 -5.57 2.96 5.37
C ILE A 89 -5.02 2.06 6.48
N GLN A 90 -5.37 2.31 7.73
CA GLN A 90 -4.94 1.43 8.82
C GLN A 90 -5.61 0.05 8.67
N PRO A 91 -4.90 -1.07 8.83
CA PRO A 91 -5.51 -2.40 8.77
C PRO A 91 -6.58 -2.58 9.85
N ALA A 92 -7.68 -3.28 9.54
CA ALA A 92 -8.79 -3.46 10.47
C ALA A 92 -8.43 -4.28 11.72
N ASN A 93 -7.62 -5.33 11.55
CA ASN A 93 -7.31 -6.32 12.58
C ASN A 93 -5.82 -6.70 12.61
N PRO A 94 -4.90 -5.78 12.92
CA PRO A 94 -3.53 -6.14 13.23
C PRO A 94 -3.46 -6.92 14.56
N PRO A 95 -2.52 -7.85 14.73
CA PRO A 95 -1.37 -8.04 13.87
C PRO A 95 -1.58 -9.19 12.85
N CYS A 96 -1.29 -8.96 11.56
CA CYS A 96 -1.59 -9.91 10.49
C CYS A 96 -0.70 -9.76 9.25
N THR A 97 -0.54 -10.82 8.46
CA THR A 97 0.16 -10.75 7.17
C THR A 97 -0.76 -10.17 6.11
N ILE A 98 -0.33 -9.09 5.45
CA ILE A 98 -1.17 -8.32 4.50
C ILE A 98 -0.59 -8.29 3.09
N GLY A 99 0.63 -8.79 2.88
CA GLY A 99 1.27 -8.74 1.58
C GLY A 99 2.69 -9.28 1.55
N THR A 100 3.42 -8.84 0.54
CA THR A 100 4.79 -9.28 0.27
C THR A 100 5.73 -8.09 0.27
N ALA A 101 6.99 -8.36 0.62
CA ALA A 101 8.05 -7.37 0.63
C ALA A 101 9.35 -7.99 0.11
N GLN A 102 10.17 -7.16 -0.54
CA GLN A 102 11.47 -7.52 -1.06
C GLN A 102 12.47 -6.42 -0.75
N VAL A 103 13.73 -6.80 -0.53
CA VAL A 103 14.84 -5.87 -0.35
C VAL A 103 15.98 -6.28 -1.28
N LEU A 104 16.42 -5.37 -2.14
CA LEU A 104 17.66 -5.52 -2.91
C LEU A 104 18.75 -4.73 -2.19
N GLN A 105 19.62 -5.45 -1.50
CA GLN A 105 20.72 -4.86 -0.76
C GLN A 105 21.85 -4.49 -1.73
N THR A 106 22.19 -3.19 -1.77
CA THR A 106 23.28 -2.62 -2.59
C THR A 106 23.29 -3.05 -4.05
N GLY A 107 22.14 -3.41 -4.64
CA GLY A 107 22.07 -3.89 -6.03
C GLY A 107 22.54 -5.33 -6.26
N VAL A 108 22.83 -6.10 -5.20
CA VAL A 108 23.47 -7.43 -5.32
C VAL A 108 22.61 -8.54 -4.73
N LYS A 109 22.21 -8.42 -3.46
CA LYS A 109 21.51 -9.51 -2.75
C LYS A 109 20.02 -9.23 -2.64
N TRP A 110 19.21 -10.19 -3.08
CA TRP A 110 17.76 -10.15 -2.92
C TRP A 110 17.34 -10.86 -1.64
N HIS A 111 16.47 -10.21 -0.88
CA HIS A 111 15.81 -10.76 0.30
C HIS A 111 14.31 -10.65 0.07
N GLU A 112 13.60 -11.76 0.15
CA GLU A 112 12.14 -11.80 -0.04
C GLU A 112 11.44 -12.16 1.27
N GLY A 113 10.20 -11.70 1.42
CA GLY A 113 9.50 -11.84 2.68
C GLY A 113 8.05 -11.42 2.64
N ALA A 114 7.44 -11.47 3.82
CA ALA A 114 6.09 -11.02 4.08
C ALA A 114 6.07 -9.57 4.57
N LEU A 115 4.99 -8.87 4.22
CA LEU A 115 4.62 -7.60 4.85
C LEU A 115 3.56 -7.90 5.92
N TYR A 116 3.91 -7.57 7.16
CA TYR A 116 3.10 -7.84 8.34
C TYR A 116 2.61 -6.52 8.94
N ALA A 117 1.31 -6.33 9.11
CA ALA A 117 0.78 -5.26 9.94
C ALA A 117 1.07 -5.60 11.40
N GLU A 118 1.95 -4.84 12.06
CA GLU A 118 2.28 -5.06 13.47
C GLU A 118 1.35 -4.27 14.40
N GLY A 119 0.88 -3.12 13.93
CA GLY A 119 -0.10 -2.27 14.60
C GLY A 119 -0.95 -1.51 13.59
N ALA A 120 -1.74 -0.54 14.07
CA ALA A 120 -2.63 0.24 13.22
C ALA A 120 -1.85 1.12 12.21
N ASP A 121 -0.68 1.64 12.58
CA ASP A 121 0.10 2.61 11.81
C ASP A 121 1.47 2.09 11.33
N SER A 122 1.75 0.82 11.59
CA SER A 122 3.08 0.22 11.45
C SER A 122 3.04 -1.14 10.77
N LEU A 123 3.93 -1.27 9.79
CA LEU A 123 4.20 -2.49 9.04
C LEU A 123 5.60 -2.96 9.36
N LYS A 124 5.77 -4.27 9.43
CA LYS A 124 7.03 -4.96 9.61
C LYS A 124 7.33 -5.78 8.38
N ILE A 125 8.53 -5.65 7.85
CA ILE A 125 9.05 -6.55 6.81
C ILE A 125 9.71 -7.73 7.51
N GLN A 126 9.17 -8.92 7.26
CA GLN A 126 9.75 -10.19 7.69
C GLN A 126 10.36 -10.85 6.46
N CYS A 127 11.63 -10.54 6.18
CA CYS A 127 12.38 -11.16 5.10
C CYS A 127 13.54 -11.98 5.67
N ASN A 128 13.83 -13.10 5.00
CA ASN A 128 14.97 -13.93 5.34
C ASN A 128 16.14 -13.63 4.38
N GLY A 129 17.36 -13.72 4.90
CA GLY A 129 18.56 -13.77 4.08
C GLY A 129 18.70 -15.18 3.50
N GLU A 130 18.71 -15.28 2.17
CA GLU A 130 19.15 -16.48 1.44
C GLU A 130 18.29 -17.75 1.68
N VAL A 131 17.09 -17.79 1.06
CA VAL A 131 16.34 -19.03 0.71
C VAL A 131 16.02 -19.99 1.89
N ALA A 132 15.79 -19.47 3.09
CA ALA A 132 15.21 -20.22 4.23
C ALA A 132 13.91 -19.57 4.73
N GLU A 133 13.20 -20.27 5.62
CA GLU A 133 11.80 -20.04 6.06
C GLU A 133 11.35 -18.55 6.09
N LEU A 134 10.20 -18.28 5.44
CA LEU A 134 9.51 -16.99 5.45
C LEU A 134 9.01 -16.68 6.88
N GLY A 135 9.21 -15.45 7.38
CA GLY A 135 8.60 -14.99 8.64
C GLY A 135 9.56 -14.67 9.80
N ILE A 136 10.87 -14.65 9.58
CA ILE A 136 11.86 -14.27 10.60
C ILE A 136 12.35 -12.82 10.48
N THR A 137 12.91 -12.28 11.56
CA THR A 137 13.58 -10.97 11.57
C THR A 137 14.78 -10.98 10.63
N PRO A 138 14.99 -9.92 9.82
CA PRO A 138 16.16 -9.82 8.96
C PRO A 138 17.47 -9.95 9.74
N ASN A 139 18.34 -10.89 9.34
CA ASN A 139 19.69 -11.04 9.90
C ASN A 139 20.71 -10.04 9.30
N PHE A 140 20.27 -9.15 8.42
CA PHE A 140 21.09 -8.15 7.75
C PHE A 140 20.65 -6.73 8.13
N GLY A 141 21.57 -5.78 7.98
CA GLY A 141 21.26 -4.35 8.06
C GLY A 141 20.99 -3.78 6.67
N LEU A 142 19.99 -2.92 6.53
CA LEU A 142 19.77 -2.11 5.33
C LEU A 142 21.06 -1.34 5.05
N ALA A 143 21.65 -1.57 3.88
CA ALA A 143 22.86 -0.88 3.46
C ALA A 143 22.50 0.37 2.64
N LEU A 144 23.40 1.35 2.59
CA LEU A 144 23.27 2.49 1.70
C LEU A 144 23.02 2.00 0.26
N TYR A 145 22.11 2.65 -0.46
CA TYR A 145 21.70 2.30 -1.83
C TYR A 145 20.92 0.99 -1.97
N SER A 146 20.45 0.43 -0.86
CA SER A 146 19.47 -0.65 -0.91
C SER A 146 18.12 -0.14 -1.45
N GLN A 147 17.32 -1.05 -1.98
CA GLN A 147 15.96 -0.77 -2.41
C GLN A 147 14.99 -1.67 -1.65
N ILE A 148 13.87 -1.09 -1.21
CA ILE A 148 12.79 -1.81 -0.55
C ILE A 148 11.57 -1.75 -1.48
N TRP A 149 10.93 -2.88 -1.73
CA TRP A 149 9.64 -2.97 -2.40
C TRP A 149 8.65 -3.68 -1.52
N PHE A 150 7.41 -3.22 -1.53
CA PHE A 150 6.32 -4.00 -0.97
C PHE A 150 5.00 -3.66 -1.63
N ASN A 151 4.10 -4.62 -1.57
CA ASN A 151 2.73 -4.50 -2.01
C ASN A 151 1.82 -5.26 -1.05
N ALA A 152 0.63 -4.71 -0.81
CA ALA A 152 -0.35 -5.32 0.07
C ALA A 152 -1.77 -5.06 -0.43
N CYS A 153 -2.66 -5.99 -0.12
CA CYS A 153 -4.10 -5.88 -0.32
C CYS A 153 -4.76 -6.38 0.96
N TYR A 154 -5.50 -5.51 1.65
CA TYR A 154 -6.09 -5.83 2.94
C TYR A 154 -7.33 -5.01 3.20
N GLU A 155 -8.10 -5.43 4.20
CA GLU A 155 -9.26 -4.70 4.71
C GLU A 155 -8.84 -3.69 5.78
N ARG A 156 -9.36 -2.47 5.68
CA ARG A 156 -9.19 -1.39 6.68
C ARG A 156 -10.35 -1.29 7.66
#